data_AF-D3APY1-F1
#
_entry.id   AF-D3APY1-F1
#
_cell.length_a   1.000
_cell.length_b   1.000
_cell.length_c   1.000
_cell.angle_alpha   90.00
_cell.angle_beta   90.00
_cell.angle_gamma   90.00
#
_symmetry.space_group_name_H-M   'P 1'
#
loop_
_entity.id
_entity.type
_entity.pdbx_description
1 polymer ?
#
loop_
_entity_poly.entity_id
_entity_poly.type
_entity_poly.pdbx_seq_one_letter_code
_entity_poly.pdbx_strand_id
1 'polypeptide(L)'
;MKKTVKNLPNVGNPLYNKERQYKMWRSIMAKTQYNADSITVLEGLEAVRKRPGMYIGSVGTKGLNHLIYEIVDNAVDEHLAGFCNQIWVTLEADGSCTVRDAGRGIPVEMHKKGMSAERIVLSTLHAGGKFDNDAYKTSGGLHGVGSSVVNALSERMSVKVYKNGLIHYDAYERGIPTVELVDGLLPTRGKTKETGTEINFLPDGEIFEKTRFKAEWLKSRLHETAYLNPNLQITYQNKRGGEEETILFHEPEGIISYVKELNSGKAPVHDPIYYKGTIDKVEVEVAFQFVDTFEENILGFCNNIFTQEGGTHLAGFKTRFTQMINSYARELGILKEKDANFTGADTRNGMTAVVAVKHPDPIFEGQTKTKLASADATKAVFTVTGDELQRYFDRNLEILKAVISCAEKSAKIRKAEEKAKTNMLSKSKFSFDSNGKLANCESRDAEKCEIFIVEGDSAGGSAKTARNRMYQAILPIRGKILNVEKASMEQGFGQC
;
A
#
# COMPACT_ATOMS: atom_id res chain seq x y z
N MET A 1 42.95 -4.65 -79.25
CA MET A 1 43.72 -3.48 -79.72
C MET A 1 43.37 -2.25 -78.87
N LYS A 2 44.33 -1.33 -78.78
CA LYS A 2 44.51 -0.18 -77.86
C LYS A 2 43.34 0.82 -77.70
N LYS A 3 43.19 1.32 -76.44
CA LYS A 3 42.92 2.68 -75.88
C LYS A 3 41.93 3.62 -76.62
N THR A 4 41.03 4.35 -75.93
CA THR A 4 41.32 5.65 -75.26
C THR A 4 40.25 6.05 -74.21
N VAL A 5 40.69 6.68 -73.12
CA VAL A 5 39.94 7.24 -71.98
C VAL A 5 39.77 8.76 -72.14
N LYS A 6 38.65 9.35 -71.66
CA LYS A 6 38.41 10.73 -71.09
C LYS A 6 36.90 11.04 -71.23
N ASN A 7 36.10 11.62 -70.30
CA ASN A 7 36.27 12.33 -69.04
C ASN A 7 34.96 12.18 -68.21
N LEU A 8 35.08 12.07 -66.88
CA LEU A 8 33.99 12.19 -65.89
C LEU A 8 33.73 13.66 -65.52
N PRO A 9 32.50 14.07 -65.16
CA PRO A 9 32.27 15.19 -64.27
C PRO A 9 32.06 14.74 -62.81
N ASN A 10 32.86 15.35 -61.95
CA ASN A 10 32.90 15.37 -60.48
C ASN A 10 31.65 14.89 -59.73
N VAL A 11 31.80 13.78 -59.00
CA VAL A 11 30.98 13.45 -57.84
C VAL A 11 31.43 14.34 -56.68
N GLY A 12 30.52 15.15 -56.15
CA GLY A 12 30.79 16.11 -55.07
C GLY A 12 31.48 15.49 -53.86
N ASN A 13 32.45 16.23 -53.32
CA ASN A 13 33.33 15.85 -52.22
C ASN A 13 32.54 15.45 -50.94
N PRO A 14 32.71 14.24 -50.39
CA PRO A 14 31.99 13.76 -49.19
C PRO A 14 32.32 14.53 -47.90
N LEU A 15 33.38 15.36 -47.88
CA LEU A 15 33.68 16.26 -46.76
C LEU A 15 32.70 17.46 -46.69
N TYR A 16 32.14 17.89 -47.82
CA TYR A 16 31.25 19.06 -47.89
C TYR A 16 29.87 18.78 -47.26
N ASN A 17 29.48 17.51 -47.14
CA ASN A 17 28.19 17.10 -46.56
C ASN A 17 28.26 16.88 -45.03
N LYS A 18 29.45 16.54 -44.50
CA LYS A 18 29.68 16.42 -43.05
C LYS A 18 29.68 17.78 -42.36
N GLU A 19 30.28 18.82 -42.94
CA GLU A 19 30.25 20.17 -42.35
C GLU A 19 28.84 20.76 -42.31
N ARG A 20 28.01 20.47 -43.31
CA ARG A 20 26.62 20.97 -43.36
C ARG A 20 25.74 20.24 -42.36
N GLN A 21 25.87 18.92 -42.23
CA GLN A 21 25.21 18.15 -41.17
C GLN A 21 25.72 18.56 -39.78
N TYR A 22 27.01 18.79 -39.59
CA TYR A 22 27.59 19.21 -38.32
C TYR A 22 27.20 20.64 -37.94
N LYS A 23 27.08 21.57 -38.92
CA LYS A 23 26.51 22.91 -38.73
C LYS A 23 25.02 22.86 -38.44
N MET A 24 24.26 21.97 -39.07
CA MET A 24 22.84 21.78 -38.80
C MET A 24 22.62 21.18 -37.40
N TRP A 25 23.43 20.20 -37.01
CA TRP A 25 23.41 19.60 -35.67
C TRP A 25 23.86 20.58 -34.58
N ARG A 26 24.91 21.39 -34.85
CA ARG A 26 25.29 22.52 -33.98
C ARG A 26 24.22 23.61 -33.93
N SER A 27 23.52 23.92 -35.02
CA SER A 27 22.43 24.89 -35.04
C SER A 27 21.18 24.39 -34.31
N ILE A 28 20.95 23.08 -34.27
CA ILE A 28 19.87 22.45 -33.51
C ILE A 28 20.25 22.37 -32.02
N MET A 29 21.51 22.08 -31.69
CA MET A 29 22.05 22.10 -30.32
C MET A 29 22.22 23.52 -29.75
N ALA A 30 22.45 24.53 -30.59
CA ALA A 30 22.70 25.92 -30.19
C ALA A 30 21.42 26.77 -30.02
N LYS A 31 20.24 26.15 -29.99
CA LYS A 31 18.96 26.83 -29.73
C LYS A 31 18.19 26.25 -28.53
N THR A 32 18.90 25.72 -27.55
CA THR A 32 18.35 25.51 -26.20
C THR A 32 19.24 26.25 -25.22
N GLN A 33 19.05 27.57 -25.17
CA GLN A 33 19.79 28.44 -24.29
C GLN A 33 19.27 28.21 -22.86
N TYR A 34 19.88 27.28 -22.12
CA TYR A 34 19.61 27.07 -20.70
C TYR A 34 20.23 28.25 -19.93
N ASN A 35 19.42 29.30 -19.75
CA ASN A 35 19.76 30.54 -19.04
C ASN A 35 18.92 30.67 -17.76
N ALA A 36 19.11 31.74 -16.99
CA ALA A 36 18.32 31.96 -15.76
C ALA A 36 16.80 31.93 -16.02
N ASP A 37 16.35 32.43 -17.16
CA ASP A 37 14.91 32.46 -17.55
C ASP A 37 14.36 31.06 -17.87
N SER A 38 15.21 30.06 -18.10
CA SER A 38 14.80 28.66 -18.28
C SER A 38 14.52 27.93 -16.96
N ILE A 39 14.80 28.57 -15.82
CA ILE A 39 14.45 28.07 -14.50
C ILE A 39 12.98 28.41 -14.23
N THR A 40 12.11 27.40 -14.29
CA THR A 40 10.69 27.54 -13.91
C THR A 40 10.53 27.21 -12.43
N VAL A 41 10.02 28.16 -11.65
CA VAL A 41 9.56 27.93 -10.28
C VAL A 41 8.07 27.63 -10.34
N LEU A 42 7.68 26.44 -9.87
CA LEU A 42 6.27 26.07 -9.75
C LEU A 42 5.78 26.57 -8.37
N GLU A 43 4.83 27.51 -8.37
CA GLU A 43 4.29 28.08 -7.14
C GLU A 43 3.07 27.29 -6.65
N GLY A 44 2.92 27.19 -5.33
CA GLY A 44 1.77 26.57 -4.68
C GLY A 44 1.54 25.11 -5.11
N LEU A 45 0.32 24.81 -5.56
CA LEU A 45 -0.13 23.47 -5.92
C LEU A 45 0.20 23.04 -7.36
N GLU A 46 0.79 23.92 -8.18
CA GLU A 46 1.16 23.60 -9.56
C GLU A 46 2.20 22.47 -9.62
N ALA A 47 3.13 22.47 -8.66
CA ALA A 47 4.14 21.41 -8.52
C ALA A 47 3.52 20.02 -8.34
N VAL A 48 2.41 19.94 -7.59
CA VAL A 48 1.69 18.69 -7.35
C VAL A 48 1.07 18.17 -8.64
N ARG A 49 0.40 19.04 -9.40
CA ARG A 49 -0.22 18.68 -10.68
C ARG A 49 0.80 18.26 -11.73
N LYS A 50 2.00 18.86 -11.73
CA LYS A 50 3.07 18.51 -12.68
C LYS A 50 3.72 17.17 -12.38
N ARG A 51 3.77 16.78 -11.10
CA ARG A 51 4.44 15.56 -10.60
C ARG A 51 3.58 14.80 -9.58
N PRO A 52 2.35 14.37 -9.94
CA PRO A 52 1.41 13.76 -8.99
C PRO A 52 1.96 12.47 -8.37
N GLY A 53 2.70 11.66 -9.13
CA GLY A 53 3.28 10.41 -8.64
C GLY A 53 4.22 10.57 -7.44
N MET A 54 4.84 11.73 -7.24
CA MET A 54 5.67 11.99 -6.05
C MET A 54 4.84 12.12 -4.76
N TYR A 55 3.58 12.52 -4.88
CA TYR A 55 2.69 12.78 -3.73
C TYR A 55 1.75 11.61 -3.46
N ILE A 56 1.20 10.99 -4.52
CA ILE A 56 0.19 9.92 -4.43
C ILE A 56 0.65 8.58 -5.01
N GLY A 57 1.94 8.45 -5.33
CA GLY A 57 2.60 7.24 -5.81
C GLY A 57 2.36 6.90 -7.29
N SER A 58 1.14 7.06 -7.80
CA SER A 58 0.78 6.78 -9.20
C SER A 58 -0.42 7.62 -9.65
N VAL A 59 -0.69 7.69 -10.96
CA VAL A 59 -1.92 8.29 -11.52
C VAL A 59 -2.95 7.26 -11.99
N GLY A 60 -2.72 5.98 -11.65
CA GLY A 60 -3.67 4.90 -11.88
C GLY A 60 -4.66 4.75 -10.73
N THR A 61 -5.36 3.60 -10.68
CA THR A 61 -6.37 3.31 -9.66
C THR A 61 -5.84 3.45 -8.22
N LYS A 62 -4.58 3.08 -7.96
CA LYS A 62 -3.99 3.20 -6.61
C LYS A 62 -3.91 4.66 -6.15
N GLY A 63 -3.47 5.57 -7.01
CA GLY A 63 -3.38 6.99 -6.68
C GLY A 63 -4.74 7.68 -6.58
N LEU A 64 -5.67 7.32 -7.47
CA LEU A 64 -7.06 7.79 -7.40
C LEU A 64 -7.67 7.48 -6.03
N ASN A 65 -7.53 6.22 -5.62
CA ASN A 65 -7.99 5.71 -4.34
C ASN A 65 -7.33 6.42 -3.15
N HIS A 66 -6.06 6.78 -3.27
CA HIS A 66 -5.31 7.51 -2.25
C HIS A 66 -5.91 8.90 -1.96
N LEU A 67 -6.60 9.52 -2.93
CA LEU A 67 -7.30 10.79 -2.68
C LEU A 67 -8.40 10.63 -1.62
N ILE A 68 -9.16 9.53 -1.67
CA ILE A 68 -10.19 9.24 -0.67
C ILE A 68 -9.53 8.98 0.69
N TYR A 69 -8.42 8.24 0.70
CA TYR A 69 -7.68 7.96 1.94
C TYR A 69 -7.25 9.23 2.65
N GLU A 70 -6.67 10.21 1.95
CA GLU A 70 -6.21 11.44 2.59
C GLU A 70 -7.35 12.22 3.27
N ILE A 71 -8.57 12.18 2.73
CA ILE A 71 -9.71 12.85 3.34
C ILE A 71 -10.32 12.00 4.48
N VAL A 72 -10.47 10.68 4.28
CA VAL A 72 -11.00 9.77 5.30
C VAL A 72 -10.05 9.67 6.51
N ASP A 73 -8.74 9.56 6.28
CA ASP A 73 -7.73 9.50 7.35
C ASP A 73 -7.76 10.79 8.18
N ASN A 74 -7.98 11.96 7.56
CA ASN A 74 -8.16 13.20 8.30
C ASN A 74 -9.43 13.21 9.18
N ALA A 75 -10.53 12.63 8.70
CA ALA A 75 -11.76 12.46 9.47
C ALA A 75 -11.58 11.45 10.62
N VAL A 76 -10.81 10.38 10.40
CA VAL A 76 -10.45 9.39 11.41
C VAL A 76 -9.50 9.99 12.46
N ASP A 77 -8.61 10.90 12.09
CA ASP A 77 -7.76 11.61 13.05
C ASP A 77 -8.58 12.47 14.03
N GLU A 78 -9.72 13.03 13.62
CA GLU A 78 -10.68 13.67 14.53
C GLU A 78 -11.32 12.66 15.50
N HIS A 79 -11.54 11.42 15.06
CA HIS A 79 -12.02 10.33 15.93
C HIS A 79 -10.96 9.92 16.93
N LEU A 80 -9.71 9.73 16.48
CA LEU A 80 -8.58 9.41 17.36
C LEU A 80 -8.31 10.52 18.39
N ALA A 81 -8.59 11.77 18.05
CA ALA A 81 -8.54 12.90 18.99
C ALA A 81 -9.75 12.96 19.95
N GLY A 82 -10.76 12.10 19.78
CA GLY A 82 -11.93 11.98 20.64
C GLY A 82 -13.09 12.94 20.31
N PHE A 83 -13.07 13.58 19.13
CA PHE A 83 -14.06 14.59 18.75
C PHE A 83 -15.04 14.15 17.66
N CYS A 84 -14.75 13.06 16.94
CA CYS A 84 -15.62 12.53 15.89
C CYS A 84 -16.09 11.12 16.27
N ASN A 85 -17.37 10.82 16.04
CA ASN A 85 -17.95 9.48 16.22
C ASN A 85 -18.68 8.97 14.97
N GLN A 86 -18.84 9.83 13.95
CA GLN A 86 -19.57 9.52 12.72
C GLN A 86 -18.85 10.11 11.51
N ILE A 87 -18.67 9.26 10.49
CA ILE A 87 -18.14 9.64 9.18
C ILE A 87 -19.13 9.15 8.11
N TRP A 88 -19.37 9.98 7.10
CA TRP A 88 -20.13 9.62 5.90
C TRP A 88 -19.21 9.68 4.69
N VAL A 89 -19.24 8.64 3.87
CA VAL A 89 -18.50 8.57 2.61
C VAL A 89 -19.47 8.22 1.50
N THR A 90 -19.65 9.15 0.56
CA THR A 90 -20.64 9.05 -0.51
C THR A 90 -19.95 9.09 -1.87
N LEU A 91 -20.19 8.06 -2.70
CA LEU A 91 -19.93 8.13 -4.13
C LEU A 91 -21.13 8.77 -4.82
N GLU A 92 -20.96 9.97 -5.34
CA GLU A 92 -22.04 10.75 -5.95
C GLU A 92 -22.32 10.30 -7.40
N ALA A 93 -23.49 10.66 -7.92
CA ALA A 93 -23.93 10.28 -9.27
C ALA A 93 -23.06 10.89 -10.39
N ASP A 94 -22.43 12.05 -10.15
CA ASP A 94 -21.55 12.75 -11.08
C ASP A 94 -20.11 12.19 -11.09
N GLY A 95 -19.82 11.17 -10.26
CA GLY A 95 -18.51 10.56 -10.14
C GLY A 95 -17.61 11.18 -9.06
N SER A 96 -18.05 12.24 -8.38
CA SER A 96 -17.35 12.82 -7.23
C SER A 96 -17.46 11.93 -5.98
N CYS A 97 -16.58 12.17 -5.01
CA CYS A 97 -16.63 11.56 -3.69
C CYS A 97 -16.84 12.66 -2.64
N THR A 98 -17.83 12.46 -1.76
CA THR A 98 -18.08 13.31 -0.60
C THR A 98 -17.66 12.58 0.66
N VAL A 99 -16.77 13.18 1.46
CA VAL A 99 -16.46 12.71 2.82
C VAL A 99 -16.91 13.77 3.80
N ARG A 100 -17.71 13.38 4.79
CA ARG A 100 -18.17 14.23 5.88
C ARG A 100 -17.82 13.61 7.22
N ASP A 101 -17.36 14.41 8.16
CA ASP A 101 -17.12 14.01 9.55
C ASP A 101 -17.98 14.82 10.52
N ALA A 102 -18.22 14.28 11.71
CA ALA A 102 -18.87 14.96 12.83
C ALA A 102 -17.86 15.49 13.87
N GLY A 103 -16.63 15.82 13.45
CA GLY A 103 -15.56 16.31 14.30
C GLY A 103 -15.66 17.79 14.65
N ARG A 104 -14.53 18.43 14.95
CA ARG A 104 -14.47 19.86 15.36
C ARG A 104 -14.64 20.86 14.20
N GLY A 105 -14.49 20.38 12.96
CA GLY A 105 -14.36 21.21 11.77
C GLY A 105 -12.99 21.88 11.64
N ILE A 106 -12.47 21.95 10.40
CA ILE A 106 -11.23 22.69 10.09
C ILE A 106 -11.33 24.13 10.64
N PRO A 107 -10.27 24.70 11.25
CA PRO A 107 -10.30 26.10 11.70
C PRO A 107 -10.66 27.06 10.55
N VAL A 108 -11.60 27.97 10.77
CA VAL A 108 -12.09 28.96 9.79
C VAL A 108 -11.72 30.39 10.16
N GLU A 109 -11.08 30.54 11.32
CA GLU A 109 -10.64 31.81 11.87
C GLU A 109 -9.50 32.41 11.03
N MET A 110 -9.33 33.73 11.15
CA MET A 110 -8.26 34.47 10.50
C MET A 110 -6.88 33.93 10.94
N HIS A 111 -6.08 33.46 9.98
CA HIS A 111 -4.70 33.08 10.23
C HIS A 111 -3.76 34.30 10.12
N LYS A 112 -2.54 34.18 10.67
CA LYS A 112 -1.49 35.22 10.59
C LYS A 112 -1.12 35.66 9.17
N LYS A 113 -1.48 34.86 8.16
CA LYS A 113 -1.29 35.18 6.73
C LYS A 113 -2.41 36.05 6.14
N GLY A 114 -3.38 36.50 6.95
CA GLY A 114 -4.44 37.42 6.51
C GLY A 114 -5.59 36.74 5.75
N MET A 115 -5.75 35.42 5.89
CA MET A 115 -6.88 34.68 5.32
C MET A 115 -7.31 33.53 6.25
N SER A 116 -8.50 32.97 6.02
CA SER A 116 -9.04 31.80 6.74
C SER A 116 -8.00 30.67 6.83
N ALA A 117 -7.87 30.07 8.01
CA ALA A 117 -6.97 28.94 8.21
C ALA A 117 -7.30 27.74 7.30
N GLU A 118 -8.58 27.47 7.05
CA GLU A 118 -9.04 26.44 6.11
C GLU A 118 -8.48 26.67 4.70
N ARG A 119 -8.58 27.91 4.19
CA ARG A 119 -8.07 28.28 2.86
C ARG A 119 -6.59 27.94 2.75
N ILE A 120 -5.82 28.22 3.79
CA ILE A 120 -4.37 27.97 3.83
C ILE A 120 -4.08 26.47 3.80
N VAL A 121 -4.76 25.69 4.66
CA VAL A 121 -4.56 24.23 4.74
C VAL A 121 -4.86 23.54 3.41
N LEU A 122 -5.82 24.05 2.64
CA LEU A 122 -6.21 23.45 1.37
C LEU A 122 -5.46 23.97 0.15
N SER A 123 -4.77 25.11 0.25
CA SER A 123 -4.06 25.73 -0.88
C SER A 123 -2.54 25.76 -0.73
N THR A 124 -2.00 25.43 0.45
CA THR A 124 -0.57 25.48 0.75
C THR A 124 -0.06 24.11 1.20
N LEU A 125 1.00 23.60 0.56
CA LEU A 125 1.68 22.39 1.02
C LEU A 125 2.33 22.63 2.40
N HIS A 126 2.36 21.58 3.22
CA HIS A 126 2.93 21.61 4.57
C HIS A 126 2.25 22.62 5.50
N ALA A 127 0.94 22.85 5.30
CA ALA A 127 0.12 23.67 6.17
C ALA A 127 -0.86 22.79 6.95
N GLY A 128 -0.78 22.80 8.27
CA GLY A 128 -1.67 22.03 9.13
C GLY A 128 -1.34 22.17 10.61
N GLY A 129 -2.30 21.85 11.48
CA GLY A 129 -2.11 21.84 12.93
C GLY A 129 -1.54 20.52 13.49
N LYS A 130 -1.18 19.57 12.60
CA LYS A 130 -0.72 18.22 12.97
C LYS A 130 0.80 18.12 13.19
N PHE A 131 1.52 19.25 13.15
CA PHE A 131 2.96 19.31 13.41
C PHE A 131 3.29 19.43 14.90
N ASP A 132 2.36 19.94 15.70
CA ASP A 132 2.51 20.07 17.16
C ASP A 132 1.62 19.02 17.85
N ASN A 133 2.22 18.17 18.70
CA ASN A 133 1.58 17.03 19.37
C ASN A 133 0.43 17.38 20.34
N ASP A 134 0.11 18.66 20.52
CA ASP A 134 -0.89 19.12 21.49
C ASP A 134 -2.33 18.93 20.99
N ALA A 135 -2.58 19.06 19.68
CA ALA A 135 -3.93 18.96 19.11
C ALA A 135 -4.33 17.52 18.74
N TYR A 136 -3.35 16.66 18.43
CA TYR A 136 -3.55 15.26 18.05
C TYR A 136 -2.45 14.40 18.70
N LYS A 137 -2.80 13.65 19.75
CA LYS A 137 -1.83 12.79 20.46
C LYS A 137 -1.37 11.59 19.64
N THR A 138 -2.19 11.13 18.70
CA THR A 138 -1.92 10.03 17.76
C THR A 138 -2.65 10.36 16.46
N SER A 139 -1.92 10.46 15.35
CA SER A 139 -2.44 10.87 14.05
C SER A 139 -1.78 10.07 12.93
N GLY A 140 -2.55 9.68 11.92
CA GLY A 140 -2.01 9.12 10.68
C GLY A 140 -1.45 10.19 9.76
N GLY A 141 -1.99 11.41 9.79
CA GLY A 141 -1.55 12.56 8.99
C GLY A 141 -0.40 13.34 9.63
N LEU A 142 0.84 13.14 9.17
CA LEU A 142 2.03 13.81 9.73
C LEU A 142 2.64 14.92 8.86
N HIS A 143 2.32 14.95 7.57
CA HIS A 143 3.07 15.73 6.59
C HIS A 143 2.42 17.08 6.22
N GLY A 144 1.14 17.27 6.57
CA GLY A 144 0.38 18.49 6.26
C GLY A 144 0.20 18.77 4.76
N VAL A 145 0.17 17.72 3.92
CA VAL A 145 0.02 17.83 2.45
C VAL A 145 -1.27 17.22 1.91
N GLY A 146 -1.88 16.26 2.62
CA GLY A 146 -2.97 15.41 2.13
C GLY A 146 -4.11 16.13 1.41
N SER A 147 -4.89 16.93 2.14
CA SER A 147 -6.06 17.62 1.57
C SER A 147 -5.69 18.65 0.50
N SER A 148 -4.52 19.29 0.59
CA SER A 148 -4.05 20.22 -0.44
C SER A 148 -3.66 19.49 -1.74
N VAL A 149 -3.13 18.27 -1.65
CA VAL A 149 -2.88 17.40 -2.80
C VAL A 149 -4.20 16.94 -3.43
N VAL A 150 -5.19 16.57 -2.61
CA VAL A 150 -6.54 16.23 -3.11
C VAL A 150 -7.14 17.42 -3.86
N ASN A 151 -7.03 18.63 -3.31
CA ASN A 151 -7.48 19.85 -3.97
C ASN A 151 -6.78 20.07 -5.32
N ALA A 152 -5.45 19.97 -5.35
CA ALA A 152 -4.64 20.14 -6.55
C ALA A 152 -5.02 19.16 -7.67
N LEU A 153 -5.30 17.92 -7.31
CA LEU A 153 -5.56 16.80 -8.23
C LEU A 153 -7.04 16.61 -8.56
N SER A 154 -7.91 17.51 -8.09
CA SER A 154 -9.33 17.52 -8.41
C SER A 154 -9.65 18.55 -9.49
N GLU A 155 -10.53 18.21 -10.42
CA GLU A 155 -11.09 19.18 -11.36
C GLU A 155 -11.86 20.25 -10.57
N ARG A 156 -12.69 19.79 -9.62
CA ARG A 156 -13.46 20.63 -8.70
C ARG A 156 -13.41 20.05 -7.31
N MET A 157 -13.33 20.92 -6.31
CA MET A 157 -13.49 20.58 -4.91
C MET A 157 -14.36 21.62 -4.22
N SER A 158 -15.26 21.18 -3.35
CA SER A 158 -16.04 22.07 -2.49
C SER A 158 -15.95 21.65 -1.04
N VAL A 159 -16.00 22.63 -0.14
CA VAL A 159 -15.80 22.43 1.28
C VAL A 159 -16.91 23.15 2.04
N LYS A 160 -17.51 22.45 3.00
CA LYS A 160 -18.35 23.05 4.02
C LYS A 160 -17.76 22.76 5.38
N VAL A 161 -17.58 23.80 6.18
CA VAL A 161 -17.18 23.66 7.57
C VAL A 161 -18.34 24.07 8.46
N TYR A 162 -18.79 23.15 9.30
CA TYR A 162 -19.81 23.38 10.30
C TYR A 162 -19.09 23.79 11.60
N LYS A 163 -19.03 25.10 11.89
CA LYS A 163 -18.25 25.62 13.01
C LYS A 163 -18.80 26.96 13.51
N ASN A 164 -18.75 27.18 14.83
CA ASN A 164 -19.22 28.40 15.48
C ASN A 164 -20.70 28.73 15.17
N GLY A 165 -21.54 27.69 15.00
CA GLY A 165 -22.96 27.82 14.71
C GLY A 165 -23.29 28.23 13.26
N LEU A 166 -22.30 28.22 12.37
CA LEU A 166 -22.41 28.67 10.99
C LEU A 166 -21.90 27.59 10.03
N ILE A 167 -22.39 27.64 8.78
CA ILE A 167 -21.90 26.82 7.67
C ILE A 167 -20.99 27.71 6.82
N HIS A 168 -19.68 27.52 6.93
CA HIS A 168 -18.69 28.20 6.10
C HIS A 168 -18.49 27.44 4.80
N TYR A 169 -18.32 28.14 3.68
CA TYR A 169 -18.21 27.50 2.37
C TYR A 169 -16.98 27.97 1.60
N ASP A 170 -16.31 27.01 0.97
CA ASP A 170 -15.28 27.27 -0.01
C ASP A 170 -15.41 26.35 -1.24
N ALA A 171 -14.80 26.76 -2.35
CA ALA A 171 -14.70 25.95 -3.54
C ALA A 171 -13.42 26.26 -4.33
N TYR A 172 -12.99 25.27 -5.11
CA TYR A 172 -11.75 25.27 -5.84
C TYR A 172 -11.91 24.57 -7.18
N GLU A 173 -11.14 25.04 -8.17
CA GLU A 173 -10.94 24.37 -9.45
C GLU A 173 -9.45 24.13 -9.63
N ARG A 174 -9.04 22.86 -9.71
CA ARG A 174 -7.63 22.47 -9.92
C ARG A 174 -6.65 23.06 -8.89
N GLY A 175 -7.08 23.12 -7.63
CA GLY A 175 -6.31 23.73 -6.53
C GLY A 175 -6.48 25.24 -6.37
N ILE A 176 -7.16 25.91 -7.31
CA ILE A 176 -7.31 27.37 -7.32
C ILE A 176 -8.64 27.77 -6.68
N PRO A 177 -8.63 28.64 -5.65
CA PRO A 177 -9.82 29.29 -5.10
C PRO A 177 -10.79 29.84 -6.14
N THR A 178 -12.08 29.50 -6.05
CA THR A 178 -13.15 30.12 -6.87
C THR A 178 -14.14 30.95 -6.07
N VAL A 179 -14.06 30.90 -4.75
CA VAL A 179 -14.88 31.71 -3.83
C VAL A 179 -14.04 32.87 -3.31
N GLU A 180 -14.56 34.10 -3.42
CA GLU A 180 -13.93 35.27 -2.83
C GLU A 180 -14.08 35.28 -1.30
N LEU A 181 -13.02 35.68 -0.61
CA LEU A 181 -13.04 35.88 0.83
C LEU A 181 -13.62 37.26 1.16
N VAL A 182 -14.43 37.35 2.20
CA VAL A 182 -14.95 38.61 2.74
C VAL A 182 -14.11 38.99 3.96
N ASP A 183 -13.37 40.09 3.89
CA ASP A 183 -12.41 40.51 4.93
C ASP A 183 -11.42 39.39 5.31
N GLY A 184 -11.01 38.58 4.32
CA GLY A 184 -10.11 37.44 4.51
C GLY A 184 -10.76 36.18 5.12
N LEU A 185 -12.07 36.18 5.36
CA LEU A 185 -12.82 35.04 5.90
C LEU A 185 -13.73 34.38 4.86
N LEU A 186 -14.10 33.12 5.11
CA LEU A 186 -15.02 32.37 4.25
C LEU A 186 -16.44 32.96 4.31
N PRO A 187 -17.18 32.98 3.19
CA PRO A 187 -18.60 33.31 3.23
C PRO A 187 -19.37 32.22 3.98
N THR A 188 -20.48 32.63 4.61
CA THR A 188 -21.37 31.72 5.34
C THR A 188 -22.64 31.46 4.55
N ARG A 189 -23.13 30.21 4.56
CA ARG A 189 -24.33 29.75 3.83
C ARG A 189 -25.55 29.51 4.71
N GLY A 190 -25.42 29.76 6.02
CA GLY A 190 -26.53 29.60 6.96
C GLY A 190 -26.06 29.31 8.38
N LYS A 191 -27.04 29.13 9.28
CA LYS A 191 -26.82 28.71 10.66
C LYS A 191 -26.95 27.19 10.77
N THR A 192 -26.20 26.60 11.70
CA THR A 192 -26.25 25.16 12.01
C THR A 192 -26.03 24.93 13.51
N LYS A 193 -26.47 23.77 14.00
CA LYS A 193 -26.09 23.25 15.33
C LYS A 193 -25.05 22.13 15.24
N GLU A 194 -24.75 21.69 14.03
CA GLU A 194 -23.81 20.61 13.75
C GLU A 194 -22.37 21.12 13.76
N THR A 195 -21.42 20.20 13.93
CA THR A 195 -19.98 20.45 13.80
C THR A 195 -19.37 19.45 12.83
N GLY A 196 -18.22 19.81 12.24
CA GLY A 196 -17.44 18.93 11.38
C GLY A 196 -17.08 19.55 10.05
N THR A 197 -16.58 18.72 9.14
CA THR A 197 -16.18 19.14 7.78
C THR A 197 -16.84 18.23 6.76
N GLU A 198 -17.25 18.78 5.63
CA GLU A 198 -17.69 18.05 4.44
C GLU A 198 -16.85 18.51 3.26
N ILE A 199 -16.14 17.57 2.64
CA ILE A 199 -15.33 17.80 1.43
C ILE A 199 -15.89 16.93 0.32
N ASN A 200 -16.31 17.56 -0.76
CA ASN A 200 -16.68 16.88 -2.01
C ASN A 200 -15.63 17.20 -3.07
N PHE A 201 -15.13 16.18 -3.76
CA PHE A 201 -14.11 16.35 -4.79
C PHE A 201 -14.33 15.44 -6.00
N LEU A 202 -14.11 16.01 -7.18
CA LEU A 202 -14.15 15.31 -8.47
C LEU A 202 -12.73 15.20 -9.03
N PRO A 203 -12.16 13.98 -9.17
CA PRO A 203 -10.81 13.77 -9.69
C PRO A 203 -10.62 14.33 -11.10
N ASP A 204 -9.47 14.95 -11.37
CA ASP A 204 -9.18 15.56 -12.67
C ASP A 204 -8.86 14.52 -13.75
N GLY A 205 -9.70 14.44 -14.78
CA GLY A 205 -9.51 13.55 -15.93
C GLY A 205 -8.30 13.88 -16.81
N GLU A 206 -7.70 15.08 -16.68
CA GLU A 206 -6.43 15.41 -17.35
C GLU A 206 -5.21 14.76 -16.68
N ILE A 207 -5.35 14.36 -15.41
CA ILE A 207 -4.26 13.78 -14.61
C ILE A 207 -4.44 12.27 -14.50
N PHE A 208 -5.65 11.80 -14.19
CA PHE A 208 -5.89 10.40 -13.91
C PHE A 208 -6.30 9.63 -15.16
N GLU A 209 -5.72 8.44 -15.34
CA GLU A 209 -6.11 7.51 -16.40
C GLU A 209 -7.55 7.02 -16.24
N LYS A 210 -8.04 7.00 -14.99
CA LYS A 210 -9.38 6.60 -14.60
C LYS A 210 -9.83 7.50 -13.46
N THR A 211 -11.03 8.05 -13.56
CA THR A 211 -11.63 8.89 -12.51
C THR A 211 -12.72 8.16 -11.71
N ARG A 212 -13.11 6.95 -12.14
CA ARG A 212 -14.17 6.18 -11.50
C ARG A 212 -13.65 5.42 -10.27
N PHE A 213 -14.12 5.81 -9.09
CA PHE A 213 -13.88 5.07 -7.85
C PHE A 213 -14.54 3.68 -7.86
N LYS A 214 -13.80 2.67 -7.38
CA LYS A 214 -14.31 1.29 -7.22
C LYS A 214 -15.01 1.15 -5.87
N ALA A 215 -16.33 0.94 -5.90
CA ALA A 215 -17.17 0.78 -4.71
C ALA A 215 -16.67 -0.35 -3.78
N GLU A 216 -16.40 -1.53 -4.35
CA GLU A 216 -16.03 -2.71 -3.56
C GLU A 216 -14.74 -2.52 -2.76
N TRP A 217 -13.75 -1.90 -3.38
CA TRP A 217 -12.51 -1.55 -2.71
C TRP A 217 -12.73 -0.54 -1.58
N LEU A 218 -13.58 0.47 -1.82
CA LEU A 218 -13.86 1.50 -0.81
C LEU A 218 -14.59 0.90 0.38
N LYS A 219 -15.62 0.08 0.14
CA LYS A 219 -16.34 -0.64 1.20
C LYS A 219 -15.39 -1.45 2.08
N SER A 220 -14.51 -2.24 1.47
CA SER A 220 -13.54 -3.05 2.20
C SER A 220 -12.65 -2.19 3.11
N ARG A 221 -12.15 -1.04 2.63
CA ARG A 221 -11.35 -0.14 3.46
C ARG A 221 -12.16 0.51 4.59
N LEU A 222 -13.37 1.00 4.29
CA LEU A 222 -14.20 1.64 5.31
C LEU A 222 -14.57 0.66 6.42
N HIS A 223 -14.81 -0.60 6.07
CA HIS A 223 -15.05 -1.66 7.04
C HIS A 223 -13.82 -1.97 7.89
N GLU A 224 -12.63 -2.09 7.26
CA GLU A 224 -11.34 -2.20 7.96
C GLU A 224 -11.12 -1.06 8.95
N THR A 225 -11.45 0.17 8.56
CA THR A 225 -11.35 1.35 9.43
C THR A 225 -12.30 1.24 10.62
N ALA A 226 -13.52 0.73 10.43
CA ALA A 226 -14.46 0.51 11.53
C ALA A 226 -13.96 -0.56 12.52
N TYR A 227 -13.35 -1.65 12.04
CA TYR A 227 -12.74 -2.66 12.91
C TYR A 227 -11.61 -2.09 13.79
N LEU A 228 -10.82 -1.16 13.26
CA LEU A 228 -9.74 -0.53 14.01
C LEU A 228 -10.25 0.54 15.00
N ASN A 229 -11.50 0.96 14.88
CA ASN A 229 -12.10 2.05 15.66
C ASN A 229 -13.49 1.63 16.18
N PRO A 230 -13.57 0.81 17.26
CA PRO A 230 -14.83 0.21 17.72
C PRO A 230 -15.95 1.18 18.09
N ASN A 231 -15.60 2.44 18.35
CA ASN A 231 -16.54 3.51 18.72
C ASN A 231 -16.86 4.46 17.55
N LEU A 232 -16.43 4.14 16.33
CA LEU A 232 -16.64 4.94 15.12
C LEU A 232 -17.70 4.29 14.25
N GLN A 233 -18.67 5.09 13.81
CA GLN A 233 -19.64 4.70 12.80
C GLN A 233 -19.26 5.29 11.46
N ILE A 234 -19.19 4.46 10.42
CA ILE A 234 -18.88 4.89 9.06
C ILE A 234 -20.04 4.51 8.15
N THR A 235 -20.74 5.51 7.61
CA THR A 235 -21.82 5.30 6.64
C THR A 235 -21.26 5.43 5.23
N TYR A 236 -21.25 4.33 4.49
CA TYR A 236 -21.00 4.33 3.06
C TYR A 236 -22.30 4.50 2.29
N GLN A 237 -22.29 5.34 1.26
CA GLN A 237 -23.40 5.49 0.32
C GLN A 237 -22.90 5.54 -1.13
N ASN A 238 -23.59 4.83 -2.03
CA ASN A 238 -23.41 4.95 -3.47
C ASN A 238 -24.69 5.51 -4.07
N LYS A 239 -24.61 6.62 -4.79
CA LYS A 239 -25.75 7.26 -5.47
C LYS A 239 -25.69 7.10 -6.99
N ARG A 240 -24.76 6.31 -7.52
CA ARG A 240 -24.66 6.06 -8.96
C ARG A 240 -25.79 5.13 -9.40
N GLY A 241 -26.44 5.48 -10.52
CA GLY A 241 -27.56 4.73 -11.07
C GLY A 241 -27.25 3.24 -11.29
N GLY A 242 -28.07 2.35 -10.74
CA GLY A 242 -27.92 0.90 -10.86
C GLY A 242 -26.93 0.27 -9.87
N GLU A 243 -26.32 1.07 -9.00
CA GLU A 243 -25.41 0.62 -7.94
C GLU A 243 -25.76 1.25 -6.58
N GLU A 244 -26.99 1.75 -6.43
CA GLU A 244 -27.44 2.44 -5.22
C GLU A 244 -27.38 1.51 -4.01
N GLU A 245 -26.63 1.92 -2.99
CA GLU A 245 -26.38 1.12 -1.81
C GLU A 245 -26.12 2.06 -0.63
N THR A 246 -26.52 1.68 0.57
CA THR A 246 -26.14 2.36 1.81
C THR A 246 -25.81 1.31 2.85
N ILE A 247 -24.60 1.40 3.41
CA ILE A 247 -24.09 0.46 4.41
C ILE A 247 -23.57 1.26 5.60
N LEU A 248 -23.97 0.84 6.80
CA LEU A 248 -23.39 1.32 8.04
C LEU A 248 -22.35 0.30 8.53
N PHE A 249 -21.09 0.72 8.62
CA PHE A 249 -20.03 -0.03 9.27
C PHE A 249 -19.89 0.44 10.72
N HIS A 250 -20.00 -0.50 11.67
CA HIS A 250 -19.82 -0.27 13.10
C HIS A 250 -19.47 -1.59 13.77
N GLU A 251 -18.28 -1.67 14.37
CA GLU A 251 -17.68 -2.93 14.81
C GLU A 251 -17.26 -2.88 16.29
N PRO A 252 -18.18 -3.07 17.25
CA PRO A 252 -17.88 -2.93 18.68
C PRO A 252 -16.84 -3.91 19.24
N GLU A 253 -16.69 -5.09 18.63
CA GLU A 253 -15.64 -6.07 18.99
C GLU A 253 -14.28 -5.74 18.34
N GLY A 254 -14.22 -4.73 17.46
CA GLY A 254 -13.02 -4.24 16.83
C GLY A 254 -12.25 -5.28 16.03
N ILE A 255 -10.93 -5.32 16.22
CA ILE A 255 -10.04 -6.22 15.47
C ILE A 255 -10.29 -7.71 15.75
N ILE A 256 -11.05 -8.06 16.80
CA ILE A 256 -11.51 -9.44 17.04
C ILE A 256 -12.46 -9.88 15.92
N SER A 257 -13.47 -9.07 15.60
CA SER A 257 -14.36 -9.32 14.46
C SER A 257 -13.59 -9.33 13.15
N TYR A 258 -12.57 -8.48 13.02
CA TYR A 258 -11.78 -8.47 11.79
C TYR A 258 -11.03 -9.78 11.55
N VAL A 259 -10.40 -10.34 12.60
CA VAL A 259 -9.77 -11.67 12.51
C VAL A 259 -10.79 -12.75 12.16
N LYS A 260 -12.00 -12.71 12.75
CA LYS A 260 -13.09 -13.65 12.42
C LYS A 260 -13.49 -13.53 10.94
N GLU A 261 -13.65 -12.31 10.43
CA GLU A 261 -14.02 -12.03 9.04
C GLU A 261 -12.94 -12.52 8.06
N LEU A 262 -11.66 -12.27 8.33
CA LEU A 262 -10.53 -12.77 7.54
C LEU A 262 -10.42 -14.31 7.53
N ASN A 263 -11.01 -14.94 8.54
CA ASN A 263 -11.10 -16.39 8.66
C ASN A 263 -12.46 -16.97 8.21
N SER A 264 -13.35 -16.14 7.66
CA SER A 264 -14.63 -16.60 7.12
C SER A 264 -14.40 -17.73 6.10
N GLY A 265 -15.12 -18.85 6.29
CA GLY A 265 -14.98 -20.06 5.48
C GLY A 265 -13.81 -20.99 5.85
N LYS A 266 -12.98 -20.66 6.85
CA LYS A 266 -11.88 -21.51 7.33
C LYS A 266 -12.26 -22.15 8.68
N ALA A 267 -11.76 -23.36 8.94
CA ALA A 267 -11.99 -24.04 10.22
C ALA A 267 -11.06 -23.47 11.31
N PRO A 268 -11.59 -22.82 12.37
CA PRO A 268 -10.76 -22.29 13.45
C PRO A 268 -10.23 -23.42 14.34
N VAL A 269 -8.98 -23.27 14.80
CA VAL A 269 -8.35 -24.17 15.78
C VAL A 269 -8.80 -23.81 17.21
N HIS A 270 -9.01 -22.51 17.47
CA HIS A 270 -9.43 -21.96 18.75
C HIS A 270 -10.15 -20.61 18.53
N ASP A 271 -10.78 -20.06 19.58
CA ASP A 271 -11.37 -18.71 19.54
C ASP A 271 -10.29 -17.62 19.45
N PRO A 272 -10.55 -16.45 18.85
CA PRO A 272 -9.55 -15.39 18.70
C PRO A 272 -8.94 -14.97 20.04
N ILE A 273 -7.60 -14.90 20.07
CA ILE A 273 -6.84 -14.41 21.20
C ILE A 273 -6.64 -12.91 21.01
N TYR A 274 -7.00 -12.13 22.01
CA TYR A 274 -6.91 -10.67 22.00
C TYR A 274 -6.16 -10.17 23.23
N TYR A 275 -5.30 -9.18 23.02
CA TYR A 275 -4.67 -8.45 24.10
C TYR A 275 -4.32 -7.02 23.69
N LYS A 276 -4.20 -6.15 24.69
CA LYS A 276 -3.79 -4.76 24.55
C LYS A 276 -2.84 -4.34 25.66
N GLY A 277 -1.98 -3.37 25.37
CA GLY A 277 -1.06 -2.79 26.36
C GLY A 277 -0.43 -1.51 25.85
N THR A 278 0.27 -0.80 26.73
CA THR A 278 0.94 0.45 26.39
C THR A 278 2.35 0.43 26.97
N ILE A 279 3.35 0.72 26.14
CA ILE A 279 4.75 0.85 26.53
C ILE A 279 5.30 2.11 25.89
N ASP A 280 5.98 2.96 26.67
CA ASP A 280 6.61 4.19 26.18
C ASP A 280 5.65 5.08 25.35
N LYS A 281 4.37 5.17 25.77
CA LYS A 281 3.25 5.86 25.08
C LYS A 281 2.80 5.27 23.75
N VAL A 282 3.38 4.15 23.32
CA VAL A 282 2.90 3.38 22.16
C VAL A 282 1.85 2.39 22.65
N GLU A 283 0.60 2.58 22.21
CA GLU A 283 -0.46 1.61 22.45
C GLU A 283 -0.34 0.48 21.44
N VAL A 284 -0.50 -0.75 21.90
CA VAL A 284 -0.42 -1.97 21.12
C VAL A 284 -1.71 -2.75 21.34
N GLU A 285 -2.33 -3.16 20.25
CA GLU A 285 -3.54 -3.97 20.25
C GLU A 285 -3.35 -5.10 19.23
N VAL A 286 -3.53 -6.34 19.67
CA VAL A 286 -3.32 -7.52 18.82
C VAL A 286 -4.48 -8.48 18.98
N ALA A 287 -4.99 -8.95 17.85
CA ALA A 287 -5.89 -10.09 17.78
C ALA A 287 -5.31 -11.12 16.82
N PHE A 288 -5.35 -12.40 17.17
CA PHE A 288 -4.97 -13.46 16.24
C PHE A 288 -5.74 -14.75 16.50
N GLN A 289 -5.85 -15.57 15.45
CA GLN A 289 -6.52 -16.86 15.49
C GLN A 289 -5.81 -17.82 14.54
N PHE A 290 -5.58 -19.05 15.00
CA PHE A 290 -5.13 -20.11 14.11
C PHE A 290 -6.31 -20.81 13.44
N VAL A 291 -6.14 -21.14 12.17
CA VAL A 291 -7.05 -21.93 11.35
C VAL A 291 -6.32 -23.14 10.78
N ASP A 292 -7.07 -24.16 10.38
CA ASP A 292 -6.52 -25.39 9.76
C ASP A 292 -6.14 -25.16 8.29
N THR A 293 -5.25 -24.18 8.05
CA THR A 293 -4.66 -23.88 6.75
C THR A 293 -3.13 -23.79 6.88
N PHE A 294 -2.42 -23.85 5.74
CA PHE A 294 -0.95 -23.79 5.68
C PHE A 294 -0.43 -22.41 5.30
N GLU A 295 -1.18 -21.35 5.62
CA GLU A 295 -0.84 -19.97 5.24
C GLU A 295 -0.78 -19.05 6.46
N GLU A 296 0.13 -18.08 6.41
CA GLU A 296 0.26 -17.00 7.39
C GLU A 296 -0.40 -15.75 6.79
N ASN A 297 -1.34 -15.13 7.52
CA ASN A 297 -1.95 -13.85 7.15
C ASN A 297 -1.82 -12.85 8.31
N ILE A 298 -0.79 -12.00 8.29
CA ILE A 298 -0.53 -11.04 9.37
C ILE A 298 -0.58 -9.62 8.83
N LEU A 299 -1.59 -8.88 9.29
CA LEU A 299 -1.83 -7.49 8.91
C LEU A 299 -1.29 -6.55 9.99
N GLY A 300 -0.56 -5.53 9.55
CA GLY A 300 0.02 -4.50 10.42
C GLY A 300 -0.62 -3.14 10.21
N PHE A 301 -0.91 -2.45 11.30
CA PHE A 301 -1.50 -1.11 11.28
C PHE A 301 -0.77 -0.17 12.22
N CYS A 302 -0.52 1.06 11.79
CA CYS A 302 -0.02 2.14 12.65
C CYS A 302 -0.92 3.36 12.48
N ASN A 303 -1.55 3.83 13.56
CA ASN A 303 -2.50 4.95 13.55
C ASN A 303 -3.58 4.80 12.44
N ASN A 304 -4.23 3.64 12.35
CA ASN A 304 -5.23 3.27 11.32
C ASN A 304 -4.70 3.14 9.87
N ILE A 305 -3.40 3.29 9.67
CA ILE A 305 -2.77 3.15 8.36
C ILE A 305 -2.28 1.73 8.19
N PHE A 306 -2.71 1.07 7.11
CA PHE A 306 -2.27 -0.27 6.77
C PHE A 306 -0.83 -0.24 6.26
N THR A 307 0.07 -0.90 6.97
CA THR A 307 1.47 -1.01 6.57
C THR A 307 1.66 -2.21 5.65
N GLN A 308 1.35 -2.03 4.36
CA GLN A 308 1.37 -3.09 3.36
C GLN A 308 2.70 -3.85 3.25
N GLU A 309 3.83 -3.15 3.44
CA GLU A 309 5.18 -3.72 3.40
C GLU A 309 5.67 -4.12 4.81
N GLY A 310 4.80 -4.03 5.81
CA GLY A 310 5.05 -4.38 7.20
C GLY A 310 5.81 -3.30 7.97
N GLY A 311 6.82 -3.71 8.73
CA GLY A 311 7.65 -2.78 9.49
C GLY A 311 8.01 -3.29 10.87
N THR A 312 8.55 -2.38 11.67
CA THR A 312 9.13 -2.63 13.00
C THR A 312 8.16 -3.29 13.98
N HIS A 313 6.92 -2.81 14.06
CA HIS A 313 5.85 -3.40 14.89
C HIS A 313 5.60 -4.89 14.56
N LEU A 314 5.48 -5.26 13.28
CA LEU A 314 5.33 -6.66 12.88
C LEU A 314 6.58 -7.49 13.18
N ALA A 315 7.77 -6.94 12.98
CA ALA A 315 9.02 -7.62 13.33
C ALA A 315 9.09 -7.93 14.83
N GLY A 316 8.68 -6.99 15.69
CA GLY A 316 8.59 -7.16 17.14
C GLY A 316 7.63 -8.29 17.52
N PHE A 317 6.41 -8.27 16.97
CA PHE A 317 5.41 -9.33 17.18
C PHE A 317 5.93 -10.70 16.75
N LYS A 318 6.38 -10.83 15.49
CA LYS A 318 6.84 -12.11 14.92
C LYS A 318 8.01 -12.69 15.71
N THR A 319 8.96 -11.86 16.10
CA THR A 319 10.13 -12.30 16.89
C THR A 319 9.71 -12.81 18.26
N ARG A 320 8.90 -12.03 18.99
CA ARG A 320 8.46 -12.42 20.34
C ARG A 320 7.62 -13.69 20.31
N PHE A 321 6.66 -13.76 19.39
CA PHE A 321 5.78 -14.92 19.26
C PHE A 321 6.59 -16.20 19.01
N THR A 322 7.53 -16.18 18.06
CA THR A 322 8.38 -17.35 17.77
C THR A 322 9.25 -17.76 18.97
N GLN A 323 9.78 -16.80 19.74
CA GLN A 323 10.55 -17.11 20.96
C GLN A 323 9.68 -17.80 22.02
N MET A 324 8.47 -17.29 22.24
CA MET A 324 7.54 -17.83 23.24
C MET A 324 7.10 -19.25 22.90
N ILE A 325 6.68 -19.50 21.66
CA ILE A 325 6.26 -20.83 21.23
C ILE A 325 7.40 -21.85 21.38
N ASN A 326 8.65 -21.47 21.08
CA ASN A 326 9.79 -22.36 21.28
C ASN A 326 10.10 -22.60 22.77
N SER A 327 9.98 -21.59 23.64
CA SER A 327 10.16 -21.76 25.10
C SER A 327 9.14 -22.76 25.65
N TYR A 328 7.86 -22.52 25.39
CA TYR A 328 6.79 -23.40 25.84
C TYR A 328 6.90 -24.81 25.26
N ALA A 329 7.28 -24.96 23.99
CA ALA A 329 7.48 -26.28 23.40
C ALA A 329 8.59 -27.08 24.09
N ARG A 330 9.66 -26.41 24.56
CA ARG A 330 10.72 -27.06 25.36
C ARG A 330 10.27 -27.36 26.78
N GLU A 331 9.59 -26.42 27.44
CA GLU A 331 9.07 -26.58 28.81
C GLU A 331 8.04 -27.73 28.90
N LEU A 332 7.20 -27.89 27.88
CA LEU A 332 6.23 -28.98 27.78
C LEU A 332 6.84 -30.31 27.28
N GLY A 333 8.15 -30.34 26.98
CA GLY A 333 8.85 -31.53 26.49
C GLY A 333 8.48 -31.96 25.07
N ILE A 334 7.79 -31.10 24.31
CA ILE A 334 7.44 -31.33 22.90
C ILE A 334 8.69 -31.25 22.02
N LEU A 335 9.55 -30.26 22.27
CA LEU A 335 10.90 -30.19 21.73
C LEU A 335 11.91 -30.62 22.79
N LYS A 336 12.74 -31.63 22.46
CA LYS A 336 13.83 -32.08 23.33
C LYS A 336 15.04 -31.17 23.18
N GLU A 337 16.01 -31.25 24.11
CA GLU A 337 17.24 -30.45 24.06
C GLU A 337 17.97 -30.53 22.71
N LYS A 338 18.01 -31.73 22.11
CA LYS A 338 18.69 -31.98 20.83
C LYS A 338 17.87 -31.57 19.60
N ASP A 339 16.57 -31.31 19.76
CA ASP A 339 15.72 -30.94 18.65
C ASP A 339 15.98 -29.49 18.26
N ALA A 340 16.05 -29.23 16.95
CA ALA A 340 16.08 -27.88 16.42
C ALA A 340 14.77 -27.16 16.75
N ASN A 341 14.88 -25.87 17.08
CA ASN A 341 13.74 -24.99 17.28
C ASN A 341 12.84 -24.93 16.03
N PHE A 342 11.56 -24.64 16.25
CA PHE A 342 10.67 -24.21 15.18
C PHE A 342 11.15 -22.89 14.60
N THR A 343 11.15 -22.79 13.28
CA THR A 343 11.42 -21.54 12.57
C THR A 343 10.26 -20.56 12.76
N GLY A 344 10.47 -19.28 12.42
CA GLY A 344 9.40 -18.30 12.49
C GLY A 344 8.18 -18.68 11.66
N ALA A 345 8.40 -19.15 10.43
CA ALA A 345 7.33 -19.62 9.54
C ALA A 345 6.56 -20.80 10.15
N ASP A 346 7.27 -21.76 10.75
CA ASP A 346 6.61 -22.91 11.41
C ASP A 346 5.66 -22.41 12.51
N THR A 347 6.12 -21.50 13.39
CA THR A 347 5.32 -21.03 14.53
C THR A 347 4.07 -20.25 14.14
N ARG A 348 4.03 -19.65 12.94
CA ARG A 348 2.91 -18.81 12.48
C ARG A 348 2.11 -19.44 11.35
N ASN A 349 2.37 -20.71 11.03
CA ASN A 349 1.61 -21.44 10.03
C ASN A 349 0.14 -21.59 10.43
N GLY A 350 -0.77 -21.11 9.58
CA GLY A 350 -2.21 -21.09 9.87
C GLY A 350 -2.65 -19.91 10.73
N MET A 351 -1.76 -18.97 11.05
CA MET A 351 -2.10 -17.78 11.83
C MET A 351 -2.72 -16.70 10.95
N THR A 352 -3.90 -16.23 11.33
CA THR A 352 -4.41 -14.91 10.92
C THR A 352 -4.26 -13.95 12.10
N ALA A 353 -3.58 -12.83 11.90
CA ALA A 353 -3.35 -11.84 12.96
C ALA A 353 -3.52 -10.40 12.45
N VAL A 354 -4.01 -9.54 13.34
CA VAL A 354 -4.06 -8.09 13.18
C VAL A 354 -3.23 -7.50 14.31
N VAL A 355 -2.17 -6.76 13.95
CA VAL A 355 -1.26 -6.08 14.88
C VAL A 355 -1.39 -4.57 14.66
N ALA A 356 -2.14 -3.91 15.53
CA ALA A 356 -2.37 -2.47 15.46
C ALA A 356 -1.55 -1.75 16.54
N VAL A 357 -0.90 -0.65 16.15
CA VAL A 357 -0.21 0.24 17.07
C VAL A 357 -0.75 1.67 16.94
N LYS A 358 -0.90 2.35 18.08
CA LYS A 358 -1.08 3.81 18.10
C LYS A 358 0.19 4.45 18.62
N HIS A 359 0.85 5.19 17.76
CA HIS A 359 2.16 5.78 17.99
C HIS A 359 2.04 7.31 17.96
N PRO A 360 2.58 8.03 18.95
CA PRO A 360 2.49 9.49 18.98
C PRO A 360 3.30 10.15 17.85
N ASP A 361 4.49 9.62 17.56
CA ASP A 361 5.39 10.16 16.53
C ASP A 361 5.95 9.05 15.61
N PRO A 362 5.14 8.44 14.73
CA PRO A 362 5.58 7.32 13.91
C PRO A 362 6.43 7.78 12.73
N ILE A 363 7.47 7.00 12.43
CA ILE A 363 8.36 7.21 11.30
C ILE A 363 8.08 6.14 10.25
N PHE A 364 7.82 6.56 9.01
CA PHE A 364 7.64 5.66 7.86
C PHE A 364 8.78 5.83 6.85
N GLU A 365 9.09 4.79 6.06
CA GLU A 365 10.14 4.86 5.03
C GLU A 365 9.81 5.85 3.88
N GLY A 366 8.54 6.20 3.68
CA GLY A 366 8.11 7.16 2.67
C GLY A 366 6.67 7.67 2.86
N GLN A 367 6.26 8.63 2.02
CA GLN A 367 4.95 9.33 2.11
C GLN A 367 3.74 8.40 1.99
N THR A 368 3.85 7.31 1.23
CA THR A 368 2.78 6.32 1.06
C THR A 368 2.54 5.50 2.33
N LYS A 369 3.39 5.66 3.37
CA LYS A 369 3.27 5.05 4.71
C LYS A 369 3.09 3.53 4.68
N THR A 370 3.70 2.86 3.69
CA THR A 370 3.56 1.41 3.49
C THR A 370 4.41 0.59 4.47
N LYS A 371 5.44 1.18 5.09
CA LYS A 371 6.35 0.49 6.01
C LYS A 371 6.74 1.35 7.21
N LEU A 372 6.50 0.82 8.42
CA LEU A 372 6.87 1.49 9.68
C LEU A 372 8.35 1.26 10.02
N ALA A 373 9.06 2.34 10.33
CA ALA A 373 10.49 2.36 10.66
C ALA A 373 10.80 2.74 12.13
N SER A 374 9.78 3.08 12.93
CA SER A 374 9.90 3.40 14.37
C SER A 374 10.47 2.24 15.19
N ALA A 375 11.68 2.41 15.76
CA ALA A 375 12.37 1.34 16.50
C ALA A 375 11.71 1.02 17.85
N ASP A 376 11.21 2.04 18.54
CA ASP A 376 10.39 1.96 19.76
C ASP A 376 9.11 1.15 19.57
N ALA A 377 8.48 1.20 18.39
CA ALA A 377 7.35 0.33 18.06
C ALA A 377 7.71 -1.18 18.15
N THR A 378 8.95 -1.56 17.77
CA THR A 378 9.43 -2.95 17.96
C THR A 378 9.43 -3.33 19.44
N LYS A 379 10.01 -2.47 20.28
CA LYS A 379 10.14 -2.71 21.73
C LYS A 379 8.77 -2.80 22.40
N ALA A 380 7.87 -1.88 22.07
CA ALA A 380 6.53 -1.85 22.64
C ALA A 380 5.76 -3.13 22.31
N VAL A 381 5.70 -3.51 21.02
CA VAL A 381 4.97 -4.72 20.59
C VAL A 381 5.61 -5.99 21.14
N PHE A 382 6.94 -6.08 21.14
CA PHE A 382 7.66 -7.21 21.72
C PHE A 382 7.35 -7.40 23.20
N THR A 383 7.33 -6.32 23.97
CA THR A 383 7.10 -6.36 25.43
C THR A 383 5.64 -6.70 25.73
N VAL A 384 4.69 -5.98 25.14
CA VAL A 384 3.24 -6.23 25.35
C VAL A 384 2.86 -7.64 24.94
N THR A 385 3.33 -8.10 23.78
CA THR A 385 3.11 -9.49 23.34
C THR A 385 3.71 -10.48 24.34
N GLY A 386 4.89 -10.20 24.87
CA GLY A 386 5.51 -11.06 25.87
C GLY A 386 4.71 -11.19 27.15
N ASP A 387 4.31 -10.08 27.73
CA ASP A 387 3.66 -10.04 29.03
C ASP A 387 2.23 -10.59 28.96
N GLU A 388 1.45 -10.13 27.99
CA GLU A 388 0.03 -10.48 27.89
C GLU A 388 -0.18 -11.90 27.35
N LEU A 389 0.59 -12.30 26.35
CA LEU A 389 0.43 -13.63 25.78
C LEU A 389 0.95 -14.73 26.72
N GLN A 390 1.95 -14.44 27.55
CA GLN A 390 2.43 -15.36 28.58
C GLN A 390 1.33 -15.59 29.61
N ARG A 391 0.74 -14.50 30.13
CA ARG A 391 -0.41 -14.56 31.05
C ARG A 391 -1.58 -15.33 30.44
N TYR A 392 -1.83 -15.17 29.14
CA TYR A 392 -2.89 -15.89 28.45
C TYR A 392 -2.61 -17.39 28.36
N PHE A 393 -1.44 -17.78 27.88
CA PHE A 393 -1.08 -19.19 27.68
C PHE A 393 -0.92 -19.96 29.00
N ASP A 394 -0.37 -19.34 30.05
CA ASP A 394 -0.25 -19.94 31.38
C ASP A 394 -1.62 -20.33 31.97
N ARG A 395 -2.69 -19.61 31.59
CA ARG A 395 -4.07 -19.91 31.99
C ARG A 395 -4.82 -20.82 31.01
N ASN A 396 -4.34 -20.95 29.77
CA ASN A 396 -5.03 -21.63 28.67
C ASN A 396 -4.13 -22.67 28.00
N LEU A 397 -3.67 -23.65 28.79
CA LEU A 397 -2.70 -24.65 28.34
C LEU A 397 -3.17 -25.47 27.12
N GLU A 398 -4.45 -25.80 27.04
CA GLU A 398 -4.98 -26.56 25.89
C GLU A 398 -4.93 -25.77 24.58
N ILE A 399 -5.17 -24.46 24.64
CA ILE A 399 -5.03 -23.57 23.47
C ILE A 399 -3.55 -23.45 23.08
N LEU A 400 -2.65 -23.28 24.06
CA LEU A 400 -1.20 -23.26 23.80
C LEU A 400 -0.74 -24.54 23.10
N LYS A 401 -1.16 -25.73 23.57
CA LYS A 401 -0.85 -27.01 22.93
C LYS A 401 -1.38 -27.08 21.51
N ALA A 402 -2.60 -26.59 21.26
CA ALA A 402 -3.18 -26.54 19.91
C ALA A 402 -2.34 -25.67 18.96
N VAL A 403 -1.89 -24.50 19.44
CA VAL A 403 -0.99 -23.60 18.68
C VAL A 403 0.36 -24.27 18.40
N ILE A 404 0.98 -24.91 19.40
CA ILE A 404 2.25 -25.63 19.21
C ILE A 404 2.06 -26.79 18.22
N SER A 405 0.92 -27.48 18.22
CA SER A 405 0.62 -28.56 17.28
C SER A 405 0.62 -28.07 15.82
N CYS A 406 0.13 -26.86 15.55
CA CYS A 406 0.24 -26.24 14.22
C CYS A 406 1.71 -26.06 13.81
N ALA A 407 2.56 -25.60 14.73
CA ALA A 407 4.00 -25.44 14.49
C ALA A 407 4.70 -26.79 14.24
N GLU A 408 4.35 -27.83 15.00
CA GLU A 408 4.86 -29.19 14.79
C GLU A 408 4.48 -29.75 13.40
N LYS A 409 3.20 -29.59 13.00
CA LYS A 409 2.72 -30.02 11.68
C LYS A 409 3.53 -29.32 10.58
N SER A 410 3.68 -28.01 10.66
CA SER A 410 4.43 -27.21 9.69
C SER A 410 5.90 -27.62 9.62
N ALA A 411 6.56 -27.77 10.78
CA ALA A 411 7.96 -28.18 10.84
C ALA A 411 8.20 -29.61 10.31
N LYS A 412 7.25 -30.53 10.51
CA LYS A 412 7.31 -31.89 9.95
C LYS A 412 7.24 -31.86 8.42
N ILE A 413 6.33 -31.06 7.86
CA ILE A 413 6.19 -30.88 6.40
C ILE A 413 7.47 -30.28 5.81
N ARG A 414 7.96 -29.17 6.38
CA ARG A 414 9.19 -28.51 5.91
C ARG A 414 10.39 -29.45 5.94
N LYS A 415 10.59 -30.23 7.01
CA LYS A 415 11.68 -31.21 7.10
C LYS A 415 11.54 -32.33 6.07
N ALA A 416 10.31 -32.77 5.78
CA ALA A 416 10.05 -33.76 4.73
C ALA A 416 10.40 -33.19 3.34
N GLU A 417 10.04 -31.94 3.07
CA GLU A 417 10.38 -31.23 1.82
C GLU A 417 11.88 -31.01 1.66
N GLU A 418 12.57 -30.55 2.71
CA GLU A 418 14.04 -30.38 2.72
C GLU A 418 14.74 -31.71 2.44
N LYS A 419 14.27 -32.81 3.04
CA LYS A 419 14.78 -34.15 2.78
C LYS A 419 14.49 -34.62 1.36
N ALA A 420 13.31 -34.34 0.83
CA ALA A 420 12.95 -34.65 -0.56
C ALA A 420 13.85 -33.88 -1.55
N LYS A 421 14.02 -32.57 -1.36
CA LYS A 421 14.93 -31.73 -2.16
C LYS A 421 16.37 -32.22 -2.09
N THR A 422 16.86 -32.53 -0.89
CA THR A 422 18.23 -33.07 -0.69
C THR A 422 18.41 -34.41 -1.39
N ASN A 423 17.42 -35.31 -1.30
CA ASN A 423 17.44 -36.60 -2.00
C ASN A 423 17.33 -36.46 -3.54
N MET A 424 16.66 -35.41 -4.03
CA MET A 424 16.64 -35.07 -5.46
C MET A 424 17.98 -34.50 -5.93
N LEU A 425 18.65 -33.69 -5.10
CA LEU A 425 19.99 -33.16 -5.38
C LEU A 425 21.07 -34.24 -5.32
N SER A 426 20.95 -35.21 -4.40
CA SER A 426 21.91 -36.31 -4.24
C SER A 426 21.73 -37.43 -5.27
N LYS A 427 20.57 -37.52 -5.92
CA LYS A 427 20.40 -38.32 -7.13
C LYS A 427 20.86 -37.48 -8.33
N SER A 428 22.11 -37.67 -8.73
CA SER A 428 22.71 -37.10 -9.95
C SER A 428 22.00 -37.58 -11.24
N LYS A 429 20.75 -37.17 -11.46
CA LYS A 429 20.00 -37.36 -12.71
C LYS A 429 19.65 -36.04 -13.41
N PHE A 430 19.91 -34.89 -12.80
CA PHE A 430 19.77 -33.58 -13.45
C PHE A 430 21.10 -33.15 -14.09
N SER A 431 21.44 -33.81 -15.19
CA SER A 431 22.15 -33.12 -16.27
C SER A 431 21.11 -32.27 -17.00
N PHE A 432 21.20 -30.95 -16.91
CA PHE A 432 20.31 -30.04 -17.64
C PHE A 432 20.51 -30.14 -19.17
N ASP A 433 21.60 -30.76 -19.62
CA ASP A 433 21.87 -31.04 -21.03
C ASP A 433 21.08 -32.22 -21.61
N SER A 434 20.46 -33.09 -20.79
CA SER A 434 19.96 -34.38 -21.29
C SER A 434 18.45 -34.47 -21.59
N ASN A 435 17.63 -33.45 -21.29
CA ASN A 435 16.17 -33.53 -21.53
C ASN A 435 15.67 -32.79 -22.79
N GLY A 436 16.54 -32.12 -23.54
CA GLY A 436 16.24 -31.62 -24.90
C GLY A 436 15.10 -30.59 -25.07
N LYS A 437 14.41 -30.20 -23.98
CA LYS A 437 13.26 -29.28 -24.02
C LYS A 437 13.67 -27.81 -24.10
N LEU A 438 14.63 -27.37 -23.26
CA LEU A 438 15.13 -26.01 -23.33
C LEU A 438 16.10 -25.88 -24.52
N ALA A 439 15.80 -24.97 -25.44
CA ALA A 439 16.81 -24.49 -26.36
C ALA A 439 17.63 -23.41 -25.63
N ASN A 440 18.84 -23.73 -25.19
CA ASN A 440 19.67 -22.80 -24.43
C ASN A 440 20.27 -21.68 -25.32
N CYS A 441 20.72 -20.58 -24.72
CA CYS A 441 21.55 -19.56 -25.37
C CYS A 441 23.04 -19.79 -25.07
N GLU A 442 23.93 -19.18 -25.83
CA GLU A 442 25.39 -19.36 -25.70
C GLU A 442 26.00 -18.56 -24.54
N SER A 443 25.44 -17.39 -24.23
CA SER A 443 25.86 -16.55 -23.12
C SER A 443 25.61 -17.20 -21.75
N ARG A 444 26.47 -16.87 -20.78
CA ARG A 444 26.27 -17.14 -19.36
C ARG A 444 26.10 -15.88 -18.51
N ASP A 445 26.09 -14.71 -19.14
CA ASP A 445 25.88 -13.42 -18.49
C ASP A 445 24.39 -13.15 -18.30
N ALA A 446 23.91 -13.34 -17.07
CA ALA A 446 22.49 -13.30 -16.72
C ALA A 446 21.83 -11.94 -17.03
N GLU A 447 22.56 -10.82 -16.95
CA GLU A 447 22.01 -9.49 -17.21
C GLU A 447 21.66 -9.26 -18.68
N LYS A 448 22.24 -10.05 -19.59
CA LYS A 448 22.01 -9.97 -21.04
C LYS A 448 21.10 -11.08 -21.56
N CYS A 449 20.91 -12.14 -20.77
CA CYS A 449 20.17 -13.31 -21.18
C CYS A 449 18.66 -13.09 -21.04
N GLU A 450 17.93 -13.53 -22.07
CA GLU A 450 16.48 -13.52 -22.12
C GLU A 450 15.96 -14.95 -22.26
N ILE A 451 14.87 -15.29 -21.57
CA ILE A 451 14.18 -16.57 -21.76
C ILE A 451 12.75 -16.32 -22.27
N PHE A 452 12.43 -16.93 -23.40
CA PHE A 452 11.08 -16.90 -23.98
C PHE A 452 10.36 -18.20 -23.66
N ILE A 453 9.24 -18.07 -22.95
CA ILE A 453 8.36 -19.18 -22.60
C ILE A 453 7.23 -19.21 -23.62
N VAL A 454 7.07 -20.33 -24.33
CA VAL A 454 6.14 -20.42 -25.47
C VAL A 454 5.20 -21.62 -25.35
N GLU A 455 3.99 -21.48 -25.88
CA GLU A 455 2.98 -22.54 -25.83
C GLU A 455 3.21 -23.60 -26.92
N GLY A 456 3.57 -24.81 -26.49
CA GLY A 456 3.73 -25.98 -27.33
C GLY A 456 4.99 -25.97 -28.23
N ASP A 457 5.24 -27.11 -28.85
CA ASP A 457 6.42 -27.29 -29.71
C ASP A 457 6.31 -26.52 -31.04
N SER A 458 5.10 -26.19 -31.48
CA SER A 458 4.87 -25.45 -32.73
C SER A 458 5.39 -24.01 -32.64
N ALA A 459 4.94 -23.26 -31.61
CA ALA A 459 5.49 -21.94 -31.33
C ALA A 459 6.98 -22.01 -30.93
N GLY A 460 7.36 -23.08 -30.19
CA GLY A 460 8.74 -23.40 -29.86
C GLY A 460 9.67 -23.51 -31.07
N GLY A 461 9.26 -24.21 -32.13
CA GLY A 461 10.05 -24.39 -33.35
C GLY A 461 10.28 -23.07 -34.09
N SER A 462 9.23 -22.28 -34.26
CA SER A 462 9.31 -20.95 -34.90
C SER A 462 10.22 -20.01 -34.11
N ALA A 463 10.00 -19.91 -32.79
CA ALA A 463 10.81 -19.06 -31.91
C ALA A 463 12.28 -19.50 -31.85
N LYS A 464 12.53 -20.82 -31.80
CA LYS A 464 13.90 -21.38 -31.81
C LYS A 464 14.67 -21.02 -33.08
N THR A 465 13.99 -20.92 -34.21
CA THR A 465 14.61 -20.61 -35.51
C THR A 465 14.87 -19.12 -35.67
N ALA A 466 13.99 -18.26 -35.13
CA ALA A 466 14.08 -16.81 -35.27
C ALA A 466 14.98 -16.12 -34.23
N ARG A 467 15.25 -16.77 -33.09
CA ARG A 467 15.98 -16.16 -31.96
C ARG A 467 17.42 -15.79 -32.28
N ASN A 468 17.94 -14.81 -31.55
CA ASN A 468 19.37 -14.63 -31.41
C ASN A 468 19.94 -15.66 -30.40
N ARG A 469 20.60 -16.70 -30.91
CA ARG A 469 21.15 -17.81 -30.10
C ARG A 469 22.18 -17.36 -29.06
N MET A 470 22.77 -16.19 -29.25
CA MET A 470 23.80 -15.69 -28.35
C MET A 470 23.24 -15.39 -26.95
N TYR A 471 22.03 -14.83 -26.85
CA TYR A 471 21.46 -14.42 -25.56
C TYR A 471 19.99 -14.82 -25.33
N GLN A 472 19.31 -15.41 -26.32
CA GLN A 472 17.90 -15.77 -26.19
C GLN A 472 17.70 -17.29 -26.07
N ALA A 473 17.15 -17.74 -24.94
CA ALA A 473 16.75 -19.11 -24.68
C ALA A 473 15.24 -19.32 -24.95
N ILE A 474 14.84 -20.51 -25.43
CA ILE A 474 13.42 -20.84 -25.69
C ILE A 474 13.01 -22.04 -24.85
N LEU A 475 11.96 -21.89 -24.05
CA LEU A 475 11.35 -22.93 -23.24
C LEU A 475 9.90 -23.19 -23.69
N PRO A 476 9.66 -24.24 -24.50
CA PRO A 476 8.30 -24.66 -24.84
C PRO A 476 7.63 -25.34 -23.65
N ILE A 477 6.45 -24.88 -23.27
CA ILE A 477 5.58 -25.51 -22.26
C ILE A 477 4.52 -26.36 -22.98
N ARG A 478 4.32 -27.60 -22.53
CA ARG A 478 3.28 -28.49 -23.05
C ARG A 478 2.15 -28.63 -22.04
N GLY A 479 0.92 -28.48 -22.53
CA GLY A 479 -0.28 -28.61 -21.70
C GLY A 479 -0.60 -27.36 -20.89
N LYS A 480 -1.67 -27.44 -20.10
CA LYS A 480 -2.09 -26.34 -19.23
C LYS A 480 -1.21 -26.31 -17.98
N ILE A 481 -0.68 -25.13 -17.68
CA ILE A 481 0.03 -24.88 -16.42
C ILE A 481 -0.94 -25.11 -15.27
N LEU A 482 -0.48 -25.82 -14.25
CA LEU A 482 -1.28 -26.09 -13.06
C LEU A 482 -1.70 -24.78 -12.39
N ASN A 483 -2.96 -24.69 -11.96
CA ASN A 483 -3.39 -23.56 -11.15
C ASN A 483 -2.82 -23.70 -9.73
N VAL A 484 -1.79 -22.91 -9.44
CA VAL A 484 -1.08 -22.92 -8.16
C VAL A 484 -1.89 -22.41 -6.97
N GLU A 485 -3.00 -21.69 -7.20
CA GLU A 485 -3.91 -21.23 -6.14
C GLU A 485 -4.74 -22.39 -5.55
N LYS A 486 -4.92 -23.48 -6.31
CA LYS A 486 -5.75 -24.63 -5.92
C LYS A 486 -4.96 -25.92 -5.68
N ALA A 487 -3.67 -25.91 -6.01
CA ALA A 487 -2.83 -27.09 -5.97
C ALA A 487 -1.97 -27.12 -4.71
N SER A 488 -1.79 -28.31 -4.14
CA SER A 488 -0.80 -28.48 -3.07
C SER A 488 0.62 -28.34 -3.64
N MET A 489 1.58 -27.99 -2.79
CA MET A 489 2.96 -27.79 -3.22
C MET A 489 3.56 -29.06 -3.86
N GLU A 490 3.16 -30.25 -3.39
CA GLU A 490 3.51 -31.55 -4.00
C GLU A 490 2.99 -31.69 -5.45
N GLN A 491 1.77 -31.24 -5.73
CA GLN A 491 1.22 -31.26 -7.09
C GLN A 491 1.95 -30.27 -8.02
N GLY A 492 2.39 -29.13 -7.47
CA GLY A 492 3.19 -28.14 -8.19
C GLY A 492 4.56 -28.67 -8.61
N PHE A 493 5.30 -29.31 -7.70
CA PHE A 493 6.61 -29.90 -8.02
C PHE A 493 6.54 -31.16 -8.88
N GLY A 494 5.39 -31.85 -8.91
CA GLY A 494 5.16 -33.02 -9.77
C GLY A 494 5.07 -32.71 -11.27
N GLN A 495 4.94 -31.44 -11.69
CA GLN A 495 4.92 -31.03 -13.10
C GLN A 495 6.30 -30.74 -13.72
N CYS A 496 7.37 -30.64 -12.92
CA CYS A 496 8.71 -30.28 -13.39
C CYS A 496 9.47 -31.44 -14.07
#